data_AF-A0A4Q3FXQ2-F1
#
_entry.id   AF-A0A4Q3FXQ2-F1
#
_cell.length_a   1.000
_cell.length_b   1.000
_cell.length_c   1.000
_cell.angle_alpha   90.00
_cell.angle_beta   90.00
_cell.angle_gamma   90.00
#
_symmetry.space_group_name_H-M   'P 1'
#
loop_
_entity.id
_entity.type
_entity.pdbx_description
1 polymer ?
#
loop_
_entity_poly.entity_id
_entity_poly.type
_entity_poly.pdbx_seq_one_letter_code
_entity_poly.pdbx_strand_id
1 'polypeptide(L)' 'MSTEITTDVVVIGAGPCGLFAAFELGLLDLKCHFIDILDRPGGQCAELYPEKPIYD' A
#
# COMPACT_ATOMS: atom_id res chain seq x y z
N MET A 1 17.49 -21.12 7.86
CA MET A 1 17.62 -19.74 8.38
C MET A 1 16.78 -18.85 7.49
N SER A 2 15.81 -18.12 8.03
CA SER A 2 15.06 -17.15 7.25
C SER A 2 15.93 -15.91 7.04
N THR A 3 16.20 -15.56 5.79
CA THR A 3 16.87 -14.30 5.43
C THR A 3 15.95 -13.14 5.80
N GLU A 4 16.47 -12.14 6.51
CA GLU A 4 15.73 -10.93 6.86
C GLU A 4 15.46 -10.09 5.61
N ILE A 5 14.26 -9.51 5.51
CA ILE A 5 13.89 -8.58 4.44
C ILE A 5 14.20 -7.17 4.91
N THR A 6 15.10 -6.47 4.23
CA THR A 6 15.47 -5.08 4.54
C THR A 6 14.90 -4.12 3.49
N THR A 7 14.34 -3.01 3.94
CA THR A 7 13.81 -1.93 3.10
C THR A 7 13.89 -0.60 3.84
N ASP A 8 13.78 0.53 3.14
CA ASP A 8 13.83 1.86 3.77
C ASP A 8 12.55 2.13 4.58
N VAL A 9 11.38 1.71 4.06
CA VAL A 9 10.08 1.91 4.69
C VAL A 9 9.19 0.67 4.58
N VAL A 10 8.50 0.30 5.66
CA VAL A 10 7.43 -0.70 5.63
C VAL A 10 6.08 -0.01 5.83
N VAL A 11 5.16 -0.21 4.89
CA VAL A 11 3.79 0.32 4.96
C VAL A 11 2.83 -0.80 5.36
N ILE A 12 2.12 -0.62 6.48
CA ILE A 12 1.10 -1.56 6.94
C ILE A 12 -0.27 -1.10 6.41
N GLY A 13 -0.79 -1.85 5.45
CA GLY A 13 -2.02 -1.54 4.71
C GLY A 13 -1.74 -1.04 3.29
N ALA A 14 -2.32 -1.71 2.30
CA ALA A 14 -2.26 -1.39 0.87
C ALA A 14 -3.53 -0.67 0.39
N GLY A 15 -4.14 0.16 1.26
CA GLY A 15 -5.24 1.06 0.90
C GLY A 15 -4.78 2.27 0.05
N PRO A 16 -5.71 3.11 -0.44
CA PRO A 16 -5.38 4.21 -1.35
C PRO A 16 -4.31 5.16 -0.79
N CYS A 17 -4.41 5.52 0.50
CA CYS A 17 -3.42 6.40 1.15
C CYS A 17 -2.04 5.73 1.25
N GLY A 18 -1.97 4.43 1.56
CA GLY A 18 -0.71 3.69 1.63
C GLY A 18 -0.06 3.58 0.25
N LEU A 19 -0.85 3.27 -0.78
CA LEU A 19 -0.37 3.21 -2.16
C LEU A 19 0.15 4.57 -2.63
N PHE A 20 -0.53 5.66 -2.28
CA PHE A 20 -0.05 7.01 -2.58
C PHE A 20 1.23 7.36 -1.81
N ALA A 21 1.39 6.86 -0.58
CA ALA A 21 2.65 7.04 0.15
C ALA A 21 3.85 6.42 -0.59
N ALA A 22 3.69 5.30 -1.30
CA ALA A 22 4.78 4.75 -2.13
C ALA A 22 5.19 5.69 -3.28
N PHE A 23 4.25 6.45 -3.84
CA PHE A 23 4.57 7.46 -4.84
C PHE A 23 5.43 8.57 -4.26
N GLU A 24 5.01 9.16 -3.13
CA GLU A 24 5.75 10.22 -2.44
C GLU A 24 7.13 9.75 -1.95
N LEU A 25 7.22 8.53 -1.42
CA LEU A 25 8.50 7.91 -1.03
C LEU A 25 9.40 7.69 -2.25
N GLY A 26 8.84 7.28 -3.39
CA GLY A 26 9.58 7.11 -4.64
C GLY A 26 10.16 8.42 -5.18
N LEU A 27 9.52 9.57 -4.95
CA LEU A 27 10.09 10.89 -5.29
C LEU A 27 11.36 11.23 -4.50
N LEU A 28 11.58 10.54 -3.38
CA LEU A 28 12.75 10.69 -2.51
C LEU A 28 13.73 9.51 -2.63
N ASP A 29 13.59 8.68 -3.67
CA ASP A 29 14.39 7.47 -3.91
C ASP A 29 14.30 6.41 -2.78
N LEU A 30 13.24 6.45 -1.97
CA LEU A 30 13.01 5.48 -0.89
C LEU A 30 12.21 4.28 -1.40
N LYS A 31 12.70 3.07 -1.13
CA LYS A 31 11.98 1.83 -1.41
C LYS A 31 11.05 1.52 -0.24
N CYS A 32 9.90 0.93 -0.56
CA CYS A 32 9.00 0.43 0.47
C CYS A 32 8.45 -0.96 0.17
N HIS A 33 8.11 -1.67 1.24
CA HIS A 33 7.35 -2.92 1.18
C HIS A 33 5.98 -2.72 1.82
N PHE A 34 4.95 -3.29 1.21
CA PHE A 34 3.59 -3.30 1.75
C PHE A 34 3.29 -4.62 2.45
N ILE A 35 2.57 -4.54 3.57
CA ILE A 35 1.98 -5.68 4.25
C ILE A 35 0.49 -5.40 4.43
N ASP A 36 -0.36 -6.20 3.83
CA ASP A 36 -1.80 -6.17 4.02
C ASP A 36 -2.29 -7.60 4.29
N ILE A 37 -3.41 -7.71 5.02
CA ILE A 37 -4.06 -8.99 5.28
C ILE A 37 -4.96 -9.41 4.10
N LEU A 38 -5.43 -8.44 3.30
CA LEU A 38 -6.22 -8.71 2.10
C LEU A 38 -5.33 -9.30 1.00
N ASP A 39 -5.95 -10.12 0.16
CA ASP A 39 -5.30 -10.76 -0.99
C ASP A 39 -5.11 -9.80 -2.20
N ARG A 40 -5.57 -8.56 -2.07
CA ARG A 40 -5.52 -7.54 -3.11
C ARG A 40 -5.30 -6.13 -2.53
N PRO A 41 -4.64 -5.23 -3.29
CA PRO A 41 -4.51 -3.83 -2.90
C PRO A 41 -5.82 -3.06 -3.07
N GLY A 42 -5.88 -1.85 -2.49
CA GLY A 42 -6.99 -0.91 -2.60
C GLY A 42 -7.83 -0.75 -1.32
N GLY A 43 -7.58 -1.57 -0.29
CA GLY A 43 -8.20 -1.45 1.02
C GLY A 43 -9.72 -1.34 0.95
N GLN A 44 -10.31 -0.39 1.68
CA GLN A 44 -11.76 -0.20 1.71
C GLN A 44 -12.36 0.07 0.32
N CYS A 45 -11.65 0.77 -0.58
CA CYS A 45 -12.15 1.03 -1.93
C CYS A 45 -12.32 -0.27 -2.72
N ALA A 46 -11.37 -1.20 -2.63
CA ALA A 46 -11.42 -2.49 -3.32
C ALA A 46 -12.26 -3.56 -2.60
N GLU A 47 -12.44 -3.44 -1.28
CA GLU A 47 -13.15 -4.45 -0.48
C GLU A 47 -14.63 -4.11 -0.27
N LEU A 48 -14.95 -2.84 0.02
CA LEU A 48 -16.28 -2.46 0.53
C LEU A 48 -17.15 -1.77 -0.53
N TYR A 49 -16.55 -1.05 -1.47
CA TYR A 49 -17.28 -0.26 -2.46
C TYR A 49 -16.61 -0.18 -3.84
N PRO A 50 -16.16 -1.31 -4.43
CA PRO A 50 -15.44 -1.30 -5.71
C PRO A 50 -16.25 -0.74 -6.88
N GLU A 51 -17.58 -0.92 -6.84
CA GLU A 51 -18.49 -0.50 -7.91
C GLU A 51 -19.15 0.86 -7.63
N LYS A 52 -18.92 1.48 -6.47
CA LYS A 52 -19.57 2.75 -6.15
C LYS A 52 -18.76 3.90 -6.72
N PRO A 53 -19.41 4.86 -7.40
CA PRO A 53 -18.72 6.07 -7.83
C PRO A 53 -18.24 6.86 -6.61
N ILE A 54 -17.00 7.33 -6.69
CA ILE A 54 -16.40 8.32 -5.80
C ILE A 54 -16.55 9.67 -6.54
N TYR A 55 -17.10 10.68 -5.87
CA TYR A 55 -17.43 11.98 -6.47
C TYR A 55 -16.54 13.12 -6.00
N ASP A 56 -15.54 12.81 -5.17
CA ASP A 56 -14.46 13.73 -4.85
C ASP A 56 -13.56 13.92 -6.09
#